data_AF-A0ABD5UXC6-F1
#
_entry.id   AF-A0ABD5UXC6-F1
#
_cell.length_a   1.000
_cell.length_b   1.000
_cell.length_c   1.000
_cell.angle_alpha   90.00
_cell.angle_beta   90.00
_cell.angle_gamma   90.00
#
_symmetry.space_group_name_H-M   'P 1'
#
loop_
_entity.id
_entity.type
_entity.pdbx_description
1 polymer ?
#
loop_
_entity_poly.entity_id
_entity_poly.type
_entity_poly.pdbx_seq_one_letter_code
_entity_poly.pdbx_strand_id
1 'polypeptide(L)'
;MRRSSSIHSSRNLCTETSHADREELYEQFREGALEALIISRVGDEGIDLPDAEVAILASTMCSSRSQTGQRAGRTMRPFGDSQVYLLLTKGSGEEDWGRESTQYLAEKGIDITKREVGSV
;
A
#
# COMPACT_ATOMS: atom_id res chain seq x y z
N MET A 1 -8.69 2.48 27.67
CA MET A 1 -8.85 1.14 27.04
C MET A 1 -9.56 1.33 25.70
N ARG A 2 -8.82 1.60 24.62
CA ARG A 2 -9.40 1.77 23.27
C ARG A 2 -9.57 0.39 22.65
N ARG A 3 -10.81 0.07 22.28
CA ARG A 3 -11.20 -1.22 21.71
C ARG A 3 -10.57 -1.36 20.32
N SER A 4 -10.07 -2.56 20.07
CA SER A 4 -9.51 -3.03 18.80
C SER A 4 -10.52 -2.79 17.67
N SER A 5 -10.16 -1.95 16.70
CA SER A 5 -10.92 -1.77 15.47
C SER A 5 -10.65 -2.99 14.59
N SER A 6 -11.55 -3.97 14.61
CA SER A 6 -11.50 -5.09 13.68
C SER A 6 -11.53 -4.55 12.25
N ILE A 7 -10.56 -4.94 11.43
CA ILE A 7 -10.54 -4.71 9.98
C ILE A 7 -11.80 -5.38 9.43
N HIS A 8 -12.83 -4.60 9.12
CA HIS A 8 -14.06 -5.11 8.55
C HIS A 8 -13.76 -5.61 7.12
N SER A 9 -14.19 -6.83 6.80
CA SER A 9 -14.21 -7.48 5.47
C SER A 9 -12.96 -7.50 4.57
N SER A 10 -11.73 -7.36 5.06
CA SER A 10 -10.54 -7.46 4.19
C SER A 10 -10.33 -8.87 3.61
N ARG A 11 -10.09 -8.98 2.29
CA ARG A 11 -9.64 -10.22 1.64
C ARG A 11 -8.17 -10.16 1.24
N ASN A 12 -7.49 -11.31 1.33
CA ASN A 12 -6.06 -11.45 1.06
C ASN A 12 -5.83 -12.00 -0.35
N LEU A 13 -4.85 -11.44 -1.06
CA LEU A 13 -4.39 -11.88 -2.37
C LEU A 13 -2.95 -12.42 -2.28
N CYS A 14 -2.80 -13.70 -2.61
CA CYS A 14 -1.54 -14.42 -2.58
C CYS A 14 -1.26 -15.09 -3.94
N THR A 15 -0.06 -15.65 -4.11
CA THR A 15 0.33 -16.38 -5.33
C THR A 15 -0.55 -17.59 -5.63
N GLU A 16 -1.11 -18.18 -4.59
CA GLU A 16 -2.00 -19.34 -4.68
C GLU A 16 -3.44 -18.95 -5.05
N THR A 17 -3.77 -17.66 -5.05
CA THR A 17 -5.06 -17.17 -5.56
C THR A 17 -5.08 -17.32 -7.08
N SER A 18 -6.04 -18.08 -7.60
CA SER A 18 -6.16 -18.30 -9.04
C SER A 18 -6.40 -16.99 -9.79
N HIS A 19 -6.14 -16.97 -11.09
CA HIS A 19 -6.41 -15.79 -11.91
C HIS A 19 -7.89 -15.40 -11.87
N ALA A 20 -8.80 -16.37 -11.89
CA ALA A 20 -10.24 -16.13 -11.83
C ALA A 20 -10.66 -15.53 -10.48
N ASP A 21 -10.17 -16.11 -9.37
CA ASP A 21 -10.49 -15.60 -8.03
C ASP A 21 -9.94 -14.18 -7.83
N ARG A 22 -8.77 -13.88 -8.40
CA ARG A 22 -8.16 -12.56 -8.34
C ARG A 22 -9.00 -11.51 -9.07
N GLU A 23 -9.48 -11.84 -10.26
CA GLU A 23 -10.32 -10.94 -11.05
C GLU A 23 -11.65 -10.66 -10.34
N GLU A 24 -12.26 -11.68 -9.74
CA GLU A 24 -13.46 -11.53 -8.92
C GLU A 24 -13.24 -10.61 -7.72
N LEU A 25 -12.12 -10.76 -7.01
CA LEU A 25 -11.76 -9.91 -5.87
C LEU A 25 -11.52 -8.45 -6.28
N TYR A 26 -10.94 -8.23 -7.45
CA TYR A 26 -10.75 -6.88 -7.99
C TYR A 26 -12.07 -6.24 -8.37
N GLU A 27 -12.98 -6.99 -8.98
CA GLU A 27 -14.30 -6.48 -9.33
C GLU A 27 -15.10 -6.14 -8.08
N GLN A 28 -15.11 -7.02 -7.08
CA GLN A 28 -15.76 -6.74 -5.79
C GLN A 28 -15.18 -5.48 -5.11
N PHE A 29 -13.88 -5.21 -5.24
CA PHE A 29 -13.28 -3.98 -4.73
C PHE A 29 -13.68 -2.74 -5.54
N ARG A 30 -13.68 -2.81 -6.87
CA ARG A 30 -14.13 -1.70 -7.75
C ARG A 30 -15.59 -1.33 -7.52
N GLU A 31 -16.44 -2.32 -7.28
CA GLU A 31 -17.87 -2.14 -7.00
C GLU A 31 -18.14 -1.69 -5.56
N GLY A 32 -17.12 -1.62 -4.70
CA GLY A 32 -17.24 -1.24 -3.29
C GLY A 32 -17.83 -2.33 -2.39
N ALA A 33 -17.97 -3.56 -2.89
CA ALA A 33 -18.37 -4.72 -2.08
C ALA A 33 -17.25 -5.18 -1.13
N LEU A 34 -15.99 -4.92 -1.48
CA LEU A 34 -14.83 -5.03 -0.59
C LEU A 34 -14.25 -3.64 -0.32
N GLU A 35 -14.03 -3.34 0.96
CA GLU A 35 -13.45 -2.05 1.39
C GLU A 35 -11.91 -2.07 1.38
N ALA A 36 -11.31 -3.26 1.39
CA ALA A 36 -9.86 -3.40 1.47
C ALA A 36 -9.35 -4.69 0.78
N LEU A 37 -8.23 -4.54 0.08
CA LEU A 37 -7.45 -5.64 -0.48
C LEU A 37 -6.06 -5.65 0.17
N ILE A 38 -5.63 -6.83 0.64
CA ILE A 38 -4.27 -7.03 1.15
C ILE A 38 -3.52 -7.87 0.12
N ILE A 39 -2.41 -7.35 -0.39
CA ILE A 39 -1.68 -7.98 -1.49
C ILE A 39 -0.25 -8.26 -1.05
N SER A 40 0.17 -9.52 -1.18
CA SER A 40 1.57 -9.90 -0.94
C SER A 40 2.47 -9.54 -2.13
N ARG A 41 3.73 -9.20 -1.85
CA ARG A 41 4.73 -8.77 -2.85
C ARG A 41 4.90 -9.72 -4.03
N VAL A 42 4.68 -11.02 -3.83
CA VAL A 42 4.83 -12.03 -4.90
C VAL A 42 3.63 -12.00 -5.87
N GLY A 43 2.52 -11.39 -5.48
CA GLY A 43 1.39 -11.07 -6.34
C GLY A 43 1.47 -9.67 -6.98
N ASP A 44 2.62 -8.98 -6.99
CA ASP A 44 2.71 -7.56 -7.40
C ASP A 44 3.51 -7.34 -8.70
N GLU A 45 4.18 -8.37 -9.23
CA GLU A 45 4.88 -8.27 -10.52
C GLU A 45 3.88 -8.36 -11.69
N GLY A 46 3.60 -7.22 -12.32
CA GLY A 46 2.78 -7.13 -13.54
C GLY A 46 1.27 -7.00 -13.31
N ILE A 47 0.85 -6.64 -12.11
CA ILE A 47 -0.58 -6.53 -11.77
C ILE A 47 -1.05 -5.08 -11.87
N ASP A 48 -2.16 -4.88 -12.59
CA ASP A 48 -2.89 -3.62 -12.63
C ASP A 48 -3.87 -3.60 -11.46
N LEU A 49 -3.55 -2.83 -10.42
CA LEU A 49 -4.37 -2.71 -9.23
C LEU A 49 -5.55 -1.77 -9.51
N PRO A 50 -6.75 -2.07 -8.99
CA PRO A 50 -7.88 -1.16 -9.07
C PRO A 50 -7.57 0.16 -8.35
N ASP A 51 -8.21 1.24 -8.80
CA ASP A 51 -8.05 2.57 -8.22
C ASP A 51 -8.45 2.57 -6.74
N ALA A 52 -7.62 3.14 -5.87
CA ALA A 52 -7.85 3.23 -4.43
C ALA A 52 -7.52 4.64 -3.92
N GLU A 53 -8.31 5.12 -2.95
CA GLU A 53 -8.09 6.41 -2.30
C GLU A 53 -6.90 6.39 -1.34
N VAL A 54 -6.64 5.23 -0.73
CA VAL A 54 -5.56 5.03 0.25
C VAL A 54 -4.77 3.79 -0.09
N ALA A 55 -3.44 3.94 -0.15
CA ALA A 55 -2.50 2.82 -0.26
C ALA A 55 -1.63 2.73 0.99
N ILE A 56 -1.54 1.53 1.58
CA ILE A 56 -0.65 1.25 2.70
C ILE A 56 0.43 0.29 2.24
N LEU A 57 1.68 0.73 2.38
CA LEU A 57 2.86 -0.05 2.05
C LEU A 57 3.56 -0.46 3.34
N ALA A 58 3.52 -1.76 3.64
CA ALA A 58 4.18 -2.37 4.78
C ALA A 58 5.29 -3.33 4.29
N SER A 59 6.42 -3.35 4.97
CA SER A 59 7.55 -4.25 4.68
C SER A 59 8.16 -4.12 3.28
N THR A 60 8.59 -2.90 2.93
CA THR A 60 8.99 -2.50 1.58
C THR A 60 10.50 -2.56 1.28
N MET A 61 11.33 -3.14 2.16
CA MET A 61 12.81 -3.08 2.09
C MET A 61 13.44 -3.49 0.73
N CYS A 62 12.69 -4.11 -0.17
CA CYS A 62 13.25 -4.88 -1.28
C CYS A 62 12.68 -4.49 -2.66
N SER A 63 11.80 -3.50 -2.76
CA SER A 63 11.43 -2.86 -4.05
C SER A 63 12.32 -1.66 -4.35
N SER A 64 12.64 -1.44 -5.63
CA SER A 64 13.39 -0.25 -6.04
C SER A 64 12.54 1.02 -5.83
N ARG A 65 13.18 2.15 -5.51
CA ARG A 65 12.51 3.43 -5.21
C ARG A 65 11.57 3.87 -6.35
N SER A 66 11.97 3.63 -7.60
CA SER A 66 11.17 3.92 -8.79
C SER A 66 9.97 2.98 -8.93
N GLN A 67 10.10 1.70 -8.58
CA GLN A 67 9.00 0.73 -8.64
C GLN A 67 7.92 1.05 -7.59
N THR A 68 8.32 1.43 -6.37
CA THR A 68 7.37 1.85 -5.33
C THR A 68 6.58 3.08 -5.74
N GLY A 69 7.25 4.13 -6.24
CA GLY A 69 6.58 5.35 -6.70
C GLY A 69 5.66 5.11 -7.90
N GLN A 70 6.05 4.26 -8.85
CA GLN A 70 5.20 3.92 -10.00
C GLN A 70 3.99 3.06 -9.62
N ARG A 71 4.16 2.06 -8.74
CA ARG A 71 3.05 1.22 -8.26
C ARG A 71 2.00 2.06 -7.55
N ALA A 72 2.43 2.86 -6.58
CA ALA A 72 1.55 3.78 -5.88
C ALA A 72 0.84 4.74 -6.87
N GLY A 73 1.57 5.31 -7.83
CA GLY A 73 0.98 6.24 -8.80
C GLY A 73 -0.03 5.64 -9.79
N ARG A 74 -0.01 4.32 -10.05
CA ARG A 74 -0.98 3.64 -10.93
C ARG A 74 -2.26 3.27 -10.21
N THR A 75 -2.17 2.86 -8.95
CA THR A 75 -3.32 2.57 -8.09
C THR A 75 -4.08 3.82 -7.65
N MET A 76 -3.51 5.02 -7.78
CA MET A 76 -4.03 6.25 -7.16
C MET A 76 -4.66 7.29 -8.11
N ARG A 77 -5.14 6.91 -9.31
CA ARG A 77 -5.88 7.83 -10.22
C ARG A 77 -7.36 7.45 -10.24
N PRO A 78 -8.36 8.33 -10.50
CA PRO A 78 -8.38 9.78 -10.63
C PRO A 78 -8.98 10.49 -9.40
N PHE A 79 -8.97 9.85 -8.22
CA PHE A 79 -9.52 10.44 -7.00
C PHE A 79 -8.62 11.58 -6.51
N GLY A 80 -9.19 12.78 -6.35
CA GLY A 80 -8.51 13.89 -5.68
C GLY A 80 -8.17 13.49 -4.24
N ASP A 81 -7.03 13.98 -3.73
CA ASP A 81 -6.49 13.71 -2.39
C ASP A 81 -6.18 12.23 -2.07
N SER A 82 -5.58 11.49 -3.00
CA SER A 82 -5.06 10.14 -2.73
C SER A 82 -3.87 10.15 -1.77
N GLN A 83 -3.83 9.19 -0.83
CA GLN A 83 -2.82 9.14 0.24
C GLN A 83 -2.05 7.81 0.24
N VAL A 84 -0.72 7.91 0.41
CA VAL A 84 0.16 6.75 0.60
C VAL A 84 0.72 6.77 2.02
N TYR A 85 0.55 5.66 2.72
CA TYR A 85 1.17 5.41 4.01
C TYR A 85 2.34 4.43 3.84
N LEU A 86 3.52 4.83 4.29
CA LEU A 86 4.69 3.96 4.41
C LEU A 86 4.84 3.55 5.87
N LEU A 87 4.63 2.27 6.19
CA LEU A 87 4.84 1.71 7.52
C LEU A 87 6.27 1.19 7.63
N LEU A 88 7.03 1.77 8.56
CA LEU A 88 8.45 1.48 8.76
C LEU A 88 8.71 1.10 10.22
N THR A 89 9.51 0.06 10.42
CA THR A 89 9.96 -0.34 11.76
C THR A 89 11.19 0.47 12.17
N LYS A 90 11.05 1.23 13.26
CA LYS A 90 12.14 2.03 13.84
C LYS A 90 13.32 1.14 14.26
N GLY A 91 14.54 1.59 14.02
CA GLY A 91 15.76 0.85 14.34
C GLY A 91 16.02 -0.36 13.43
N SER A 92 15.34 -0.45 12.29
CA SER A 92 15.59 -1.47 11.27
C SER A 92 16.05 -0.84 9.96
N GLY A 93 16.53 -1.65 9.01
CA GLY A 93 16.86 -1.16 7.68
C GLY A 93 15.66 -0.58 6.90
N GLU A 94 14.41 -0.79 7.35
CA GLU A 94 13.23 -0.11 6.79
C GLU A 94 13.31 1.39 7.04
N GLU A 95 13.84 1.79 8.19
CA GLU A 95 14.00 3.20 8.54
C GLU A 95 14.98 3.90 7.59
N ASP A 96 16.11 3.26 7.30
CA ASP A 96 17.12 3.79 6.37
C ASP A 96 16.56 3.87 4.95
N TRP A 97 15.97 2.78 4.46
CA TRP A 97 15.34 2.75 3.13
C TRP A 97 14.19 3.77 3.01
N GLY A 98 13.38 3.91 4.06
CA GLY A 98 12.25 4.81 4.10
C GLY A 98 12.68 6.28 4.14
N ARG A 99 13.79 6.58 4.80
CA ARG A 99 14.41 7.92 4.77
C ARG A 99 14.81 8.31 3.36
N GLU A 100 15.53 7.45 2.65
CA GLU A 100 15.94 7.71 1.26
C GLU A 100 14.74 7.78 0.31
N SER A 101 13.75 6.90 0.47
CA SER A 101 12.56 6.84 -0.39
C SER A 101 11.66 8.06 -0.21
N THR A 102 11.42 8.49 1.03
CA THR A 102 10.64 9.71 1.31
C THR A 102 11.33 10.96 0.82
N GLN A 103 12.67 11.03 0.91
CA GLN A 103 13.44 12.14 0.35
C GLN A 103 13.28 12.21 -1.18
N TYR A 104 13.43 11.08 -1.87
CA TYR A 104 13.25 11.00 -3.32
C TYR A 104 11.86 11.47 -3.76
N LEU A 105 10.80 11.08 -3.03
CA LEU A 105 9.43 11.52 -3.33
C LEU A 105 9.24 13.03 -3.09
N ALA A 106 9.81 13.56 -2.01
CA ALA A 106 9.78 15.00 -1.73
C ALA A 106 10.51 15.81 -2.82
N GLU A 107 11.64 15.32 -3.34
CA GLU A 107 12.36 15.93 -4.48
C GLU A 107 11.53 15.96 -5.78
N LYS A 108 10.49 15.12 -5.87
CA LYS A 108 9.51 15.13 -6.99
C LYS A 108 8.27 15.98 -6.72
N GLY A 109 8.23 16.70 -5.59
CA GLY A 109 7.14 17.60 -5.24
C GLY A 109 5.95 16.91 -4.58
N ILE A 110 6.13 15.71 -4.01
CA ILE A 110 5.10 15.03 -3.22
C ILE A 110 5.18 15.52 -1.77
N ASP A 111 4.04 15.91 -1.18
CA ASP A 111 3.95 16.28 0.23
C ASP A 111 4.13 15.06 1.14
N ILE A 112 5.10 15.14 2.05
CA ILE A 112 5.43 14.06 2.98
C ILE A 112 5.27 14.51 4.43
N THR A 113 4.48 13.77 5.19
CA THR A 113 4.38 13.92 6.65
C THR A 113 4.96 12.69 7.33
N LYS A 114 5.87 12.89 8.30
CA LYS A 114 6.44 11.81 9.13
C LYS A 114 5.80 11.83 10.51
N ARG A 115 5.37 10.66 11.00
CA ARG A 115 4.83 10.48 12.36
C ARG A 115 5.42 9.22 12.98
N GLU A 116 5.91 9.33 14.21
CA GLU A 116 6.25 8.16 15.02
C GLU A 116 5.03 7.75 15.85
N VAL A 117 4.67 6.47 15.80
CA VAL A 117 3.59 5.90 16.62
C VAL A 117 4.25 4.99 17.66
N GLY A 118 4.35 5.47 18.90
CA GLY A 118 4.80 4.66 20.04
C GLY A 118 3.67 3.79 20.59
N SER A 119 4.01 2.65 21.18
CA SER A 119 3.06 1.79 21.91
C SER A 119 2.34 2.61 22.98
N VAL A 120 1.01 2.60 22.93
CA VAL A 120 0.10 3.18 23.94
C VAL A 120 0.11 2.32 25.20
#